data_AF-T0SBX7-F1
#
_entry.id   AF-T0SBX7-F1
#
_cell.length_a   1.000
_cell.length_b   1.000
_cell.length_c   1.000
_cell.angle_alpha   90.00
_cell.angle_beta   90.00
_cell.angle_gamma   90.00
#
_symmetry.space_group_name_H-M   'P 1'
#
loop_
_entity.id
_entity.type
_entity.pdbx_description
1 polymer ?
#
loop_
_entity_poly.entity_id
_entity_poly.type
_entity_poly.pdbx_seq_one_letter_code
_entity_poly.pdbx_strand_id
1 'polypeptide(L)'
;MNNPQNKADLQNMINMIMEKEAPKKTISSKLDRDILHIERELRDNSIAYEYSILISELIPEKANDKFGTGTFGRDKYSLAWKIHHDGPFRIVLTNIEYNNEKLLLECPESFKSDLCPYLQRFVENMAREVNNLQK
;
A
#
# COMPACT_ATOMS: atom_id res chain seq x y z
N MET A 1 -43.63 2.98 -28.15
CA MET A 1 -42.97 1.81 -27.53
C MET A 1 -41.50 2.17 -27.33
N ASN A 2 -41.12 2.61 -26.13
CA ASN A 2 -39.73 2.95 -25.81
C ASN A 2 -39.02 1.68 -25.34
N ASN A 3 -38.09 1.17 -26.15
CA ASN A 3 -37.44 -0.13 -25.95
C ASN A 3 -36.38 -0.03 -24.82
N PRO A 4 -36.63 -0.58 -23.62
CA PRO A 4 -35.70 -0.49 -22.48
C PRO A 4 -34.43 -1.31 -22.66
N GLN A 5 -34.45 -2.27 -23.60
CA GLN A 5 -33.36 -3.20 -23.91
C GLN A 5 -32.06 -2.46 -24.25
N ASN A 6 -32.16 -1.38 -25.03
CA ASN A 6 -30.99 -0.70 -25.59
C ASN A 6 -30.16 0.04 -24.52
N LYS A 7 -30.76 0.48 -23.42
CA LYS A 7 -30.05 1.21 -22.37
C LYS A 7 -29.23 0.29 -21.47
N ALA A 8 -29.76 -0.90 -21.16
CA ALA A 8 -29.03 -1.90 -20.38
C ALA A 8 -27.84 -2.45 -21.17
N ASP A 9 -28.03 -2.70 -22.47
CA ASP A 9 -26.97 -3.17 -23.35
C ASP A 9 -25.86 -2.11 -23.54
N LEU A 10 -26.24 -0.83 -23.66
CA LEU A 10 -25.28 0.28 -23.68
C LEU A 10 -24.53 0.43 -22.35
N GLN A 11 -25.22 0.31 -21.21
CA GLN A 11 -24.59 0.38 -19.89
C GLN A 11 -23.59 -0.77 -19.68
N ASN A 12 -23.95 -1.99 -20.13
CA ASN A 12 -23.09 -3.15 -20.07
C ASN A 12 -21.87 -3.00 -21.00
N MET A 13 -22.05 -2.46 -22.21
CA MET A 13 -20.92 -2.14 -23.09
C MET A 13 -20.00 -1.08 -22.50
N ILE A 14 -20.55 -0.02 -21.89
CA ILE A 14 -19.76 1.02 -21.23
C ILE A 14 -18.99 0.43 -20.05
N ASN A 15 -19.60 -0.42 -19.23
CA ASN A 15 -18.93 -1.10 -18.13
C ASN A 15 -17.82 -2.04 -18.64
N MET A 16 -18.07 -2.80 -19.71
CA MET A 16 -17.06 -3.67 -20.32
C MET A 16 -15.89 -2.89 -20.94
N ILE A 17 -16.15 -1.70 -21.51
CA ILE A 17 -15.10 -0.81 -22.01
C ILE A 17 -14.32 -0.24 -20.83
N MET A 18 -14.98 0.24 -19.77
CA MET A 18 -14.30 0.75 -18.56
C MET A 18 -13.46 -0.33 -17.86
N GLU A 19 -13.89 -1.59 -17.86
CA GLU A 19 -13.10 -2.71 -17.32
C GLU A 19 -11.94 -3.13 -18.23
N LYS A 20 -12.11 -3.08 -19.56
CA LYS A 20 -11.04 -3.38 -20.53
C LYS A 20 -10.01 -2.26 -20.66
N GLU A 21 -10.45 -1.01 -20.50
CA GLU A 21 -9.64 0.21 -20.54
C GLU A 21 -9.21 0.67 -19.13
N ALA A 22 -9.58 -0.07 -18.07
CA ALA A 22 -8.95 0.14 -16.78
C ALA A 22 -7.46 -0.07 -17.01
N PRO A 23 -6.63 0.99 -16.94
CA PRO A 23 -5.23 0.84 -17.26
C PRO A 23 -4.71 -0.21 -16.30
N LYS A 24 -4.33 -1.38 -16.84
CA LYS A 24 -3.50 -2.34 -16.10
C LYS A 24 -2.32 -1.50 -15.66
N LYS A 25 -2.31 -1.06 -14.40
CA LYS A 25 -1.35 -0.12 -13.85
C LYS A 25 0.01 -0.71 -14.17
N THR A 26 0.66 -0.21 -15.22
CA THR A 26 1.90 -0.81 -15.70
C THR A 26 2.85 -0.66 -14.54
N ILE A 27 3.24 -1.77 -13.92
CA ILE A 27 4.27 -1.79 -12.88
C ILE A 27 5.54 -1.32 -13.58
N SER A 28 5.77 -0.01 -13.58
CA SER A 28 6.68 0.66 -14.49
C SER A 28 7.61 1.61 -13.76
N SER A 29 7.25 2.09 -12.57
CA SER A 29 8.14 2.96 -11.81
C SER A 29 9.25 2.12 -11.13
N LYS A 30 10.42 2.73 -10.93
CA LYS A 30 11.50 2.12 -10.13
C LYS A 30 10.99 1.79 -8.72
N LEU A 31 10.21 2.70 -8.14
CA LEU A 31 9.66 2.56 -6.79
C LEU A 31 8.75 1.34 -6.64
N ASP A 32 7.91 1.06 -7.64
CA ASP A 32 7.04 -0.15 -7.59
C ASP A 32 7.87 -1.44 -7.62
N ARG A 33 8.97 -1.46 -8.38
CA ARG A 33 9.89 -2.59 -8.41
C ARG A 33 10.59 -2.79 -7.07
N ASP A 34 11.03 -1.70 -6.44
CA ASP A 34 11.68 -1.75 -5.13
C ASP A 34 10.71 -2.26 -4.05
N ILE A 35 9.45 -1.78 -4.05
CA ILE A 35 8.41 -2.27 -3.13
C ILE A 35 8.14 -3.76 -3.36
N LEU A 36 7.95 -4.19 -4.62
CA LEU A 36 7.69 -5.60 -4.94
C LEU A 36 8.85 -6.53 -4.58
N HIS A 37 10.09 -6.04 -4.70
CA HIS A 37 11.27 -6.78 -4.29
C HIS A 37 11.23 -7.06 -2.79
N ILE A 38 11.03 -6.03 -1.97
CA ILE A 38 10.95 -6.17 -0.51
C ILE A 38 9.78 -7.08 -0.11
N GLU A 39 8.59 -6.88 -0.69
CA GLU A 39 7.46 -7.75 -0.42
C GLU A 39 7.74 -9.23 -0.77
N ARG A 40 8.51 -9.48 -1.84
CA ARG A 40 8.93 -10.83 -2.22
C ARG A 40 9.90 -11.39 -1.19
N GLU A 41 10.92 -10.64 -0.80
CA GLU A 41 11.88 -11.07 0.22
C GLU A 41 11.17 -11.43 1.53
N LEU A 42 10.21 -10.63 1.99
CA LEU A 42 9.44 -10.92 3.21
C LEU A 42 8.63 -12.23 3.09
N ARG A 43 8.03 -12.49 1.93
CA ARG A 43 7.28 -13.75 1.67
C ARG A 43 8.20 -14.95 1.56
N ASP A 44 9.34 -14.80 0.87
CA ASP A 44 10.31 -15.88 0.68
C ASP A 44 10.92 -16.31 2.03
N ASN A 45 11.05 -15.37 2.97
CA ASN A 45 11.43 -15.64 4.37
C ASN A 45 10.26 -16.18 5.24
N SER A 46 9.11 -16.48 4.64
CA SER A 46 7.91 -17.03 5.31
C SER A 46 7.46 -16.21 6.53
N ILE A 47 7.58 -14.87 6.47
CA ILE A 47 7.17 -13.98 7.55
C ILE A 47 5.64 -13.83 7.51
N ALA A 48 4.96 -14.75 8.20
CA ALA A 48 3.51 -14.74 8.44
C ALA A 48 3.16 -14.05 9.76
N TYR A 49 3.76 -12.88 10.01
CA TYR A 49 3.57 -12.09 11.22
C TYR A 49 3.03 -10.72 10.83
N GLU A 50 1.91 -10.31 11.42
CA GLU A 50 1.39 -8.96 11.19
C GLU A 50 2.20 -7.95 11.98
N TYR A 51 2.65 -6.89 11.29
CA TYR A 51 3.44 -5.84 11.89
C TYR A 51 2.95 -4.49 11.40
N SER A 52 2.83 -3.52 12.32
CA SER A 52 2.50 -2.14 11.99
C SER A 52 3.32 -1.17 12.83
N ILE A 53 3.69 -0.05 12.22
CA ILE A 53 4.42 1.05 12.86
C ILE A 53 3.92 2.38 12.33
N LEU A 54 3.92 3.42 13.17
CA LEU A 54 3.62 4.78 12.71
C LEU A 54 4.75 5.30 11.81
N ILE A 55 4.41 6.10 10.79
CA ILE A 55 5.45 6.68 9.91
C ILE A 55 6.36 7.63 10.71
N SER A 56 5.82 8.35 11.70
CA SER A 56 6.60 9.18 12.62
C SER A 56 7.58 8.41 13.49
N GLU A 57 7.31 7.12 13.78
CA GLU A 57 8.22 6.27 14.55
C GLU A 57 9.25 5.58 13.66
N LEU A 58 8.87 5.26 12.42
CA LEU A 58 9.78 4.73 11.42
C LEU A 58 10.81 5.77 10.99
N ILE A 59 10.41 7.05 10.90
CA ILE A 59 11.22 8.16 10.41
C ILE A 59 11.13 9.33 11.42
N PRO A 60 11.65 9.14 12.66
CA PRO A 60 11.53 10.12 13.73
C PRO A 60 12.15 11.47 13.37
N GLU A 61 13.20 11.47 12.55
CA GLU A 61 13.86 12.69 12.08
C GLU A 61 12.95 13.59 11.22
N LYS A 62 11.86 13.06 10.66
CA LYS A 62 10.88 13.80 9.85
C LYS A 62 9.48 13.78 10.45
N ALA A 63 9.32 13.41 11.72
CA ALA A 63 8.00 13.18 12.33
C ALA A 63 7.03 14.37 12.16
N ASN A 64 7.55 15.61 12.19
CA ASN A 64 6.76 16.84 12.05
C ASN A 64 6.60 17.31 10.58
N ASP A 65 7.25 16.65 9.63
CA ASP A 65 7.13 16.98 8.22
C ASP A 65 5.82 16.45 7.64
N LYS A 66 5.38 17.08 6.55
CA LYS A 66 4.30 16.53 5.73
C LYS A 66 4.71 15.20 5.14
N PHE A 67 3.73 14.33 4.95
CA PHE A 67 3.94 13.02 4.37
C PHE A 67 3.47 12.96 2.91
N GLY A 68 4.39 12.64 2.01
CA GLY A 68 4.14 12.72 0.57
C GLY A 68 3.61 14.10 0.14
N THR A 69 2.57 14.11 -0.70
CA THR A 69 1.81 15.33 -1.06
C THR A 69 0.50 15.45 -0.29
N GLY A 70 0.36 14.74 0.82
CA GLY A 70 -0.85 14.71 1.63
C GLY A 70 -1.09 15.98 2.45
N THR A 71 -2.31 16.10 2.97
CA THR A 71 -2.70 17.17 3.90
C THR A 71 -2.28 16.88 5.34
N PHE A 72 -2.11 15.60 5.70
CA PHE A 72 -1.83 15.14 7.05
C PHE A 72 -0.34 14.87 7.28
N GLY A 73 0.10 14.98 8.54
CA GLY A 73 1.46 14.68 8.99
C GLY A 73 1.75 13.19 9.08
N ARG A 74 3.02 12.83 9.29
CA ARG A 74 3.47 11.43 9.39
C ARG A 74 2.90 10.69 10.60
N ASP A 75 2.56 11.40 11.66
CA ASP A 75 1.90 10.89 12.86
C ASP A 75 0.49 10.34 12.59
N LYS A 76 -0.12 10.70 11.46
CA LYS A 76 -1.47 10.27 11.06
C LYS A 76 -1.47 9.04 10.15
N TYR A 77 -0.30 8.51 9.81
CA TYR A 77 -0.17 7.35 8.93
C TYR A 77 0.55 6.22 9.63
N SER A 78 0.15 4.99 9.32
CA SER A 78 0.88 3.77 9.68
C SER A 78 1.25 2.98 8.43
N LEU A 79 2.43 2.34 8.48
CA LEU A 79 2.85 1.33 7.54
C LEU A 79 2.66 -0.04 8.17
N ALA A 80 2.10 -0.99 7.43
CA ALA A 80 1.86 -2.33 7.92
C ALA A 80 2.29 -3.40 6.91
N TRP A 81 2.80 -4.51 7.43
CA TRP A 81 2.91 -5.80 6.75
C TRP A 81 1.77 -6.66 7.26
N LYS A 82 0.74 -6.89 6.44
CA LYS A 82 -0.46 -7.63 6.84
C LYS A 82 -1.14 -8.31 5.66
N ILE A 83 -2.04 -9.23 5.97
CA ILE A 83 -2.95 -9.81 4.97
C ILE A 83 -3.89 -8.70 4.49
N HIS A 84 -4.08 -8.62 3.17
CA HIS A 84 -4.99 -7.64 2.56
C HIS A 84 -6.12 -8.36 1.82
N HIS A 85 -7.36 -8.17 2.28
CA HIS A 85 -8.60 -8.74 1.71
C HIS A 85 -8.48 -10.22 1.29
N ASP A 86 -8.10 -11.09 2.24
CA ASP A 86 -7.89 -12.55 2.06
C ASP A 86 -6.78 -12.95 1.07
N GLY A 87 -5.97 -11.99 0.62
CA GLY A 87 -4.82 -12.20 -0.24
C GLY A 87 -3.52 -12.56 0.49
N PRO A 88 -2.37 -12.50 -0.20
CA PRO A 88 -1.08 -12.65 0.46
C PRO A 88 -0.80 -11.45 1.39
N PHE A 89 0.21 -11.58 2.25
CA PHE A 89 0.76 -10.44 2.96
C PHE A 89 1.30 -9.39 1.98
N ARG A 90 0.99 -8.12 2.28
CA ARG A 90 1.39 -6.94 1.51
C ARG A 90 1.77 -5.79 2.41
N ILE A 91 2.50 -4.83 1.85
CA ILE A 91 2.78 -3.56 2.51
C ILE A 91 1.58 -2.63 2.28
N VAL A 92 0.92 -2.28 3.38
CA VAL A 92 -0.29 -1.45 3.42
C VAL A 92 0.02 -0.14 4.11
N LEU A 93 -0.35 0.97 3.47
CA LEU A 93 -0.33 2.30 4.06
C LEU A 93 -1.74 2.64 4.53
N THR A 94 -1.87 3.04 5.79
CA THR A 94 -3.16 3.41 6.39
C THR A 94 -3.11 4.85 6.87
N ASN A 95 -4.07 5.68 6.47
CA ASN A 95 -4.37 6.92 7.17
C ASN A 95 -5.27 6.58 8.37
N ILE A 96 -4.74 6.78 9.58
CA ILE A 96 -5.35 6.34 10.84
C ILE A 96 -6.59 7.17 11.16
N GLU A 97 -6.59 8.47 10.85
CA GLU A 97 -7.71 9.36 11.18
C GLU A 97 -9.00 8.98 10.44
N TYR A 98 -8.87 8.46 9.21
CA TYR A 98 -10.01 8.08 8.37
C TYR A 98 -10.17 6.58 8.19
N ASN A 99 -9.33 5.79 8.88
CA ASN A 99 -9.23 4.34 8.70
C ASN A 99 -9.19 3.93 7.22
N ASN A 100 -8.41 4.69 6.43
CA ASN A 100 -8.33 4.51 4.99
C ASN A 100 -7.04 3.78 4.65
N GLU A 101 -7.16 2.50 4.33
CA GLU A 101 -6.05 1.64 3.96
C GLU A 101 -5.93 1.47 2.44
N LYS A 102 -4.68 1.46 1.96
CA LYS A 102 -4.35 1.16 0.57
C LYS A 102 -3.05 0.37 0.50
N LEU A 103 -2.92 -0.47 -0.51
CA LEU A 103 -1.62 -1.05 -0.85
C LEU A 103 -0.61 0.07 -1.14
N LEU A 104 0.62 -0.05 -0.64
CA LEU A 104 1.64 0.97 -0.90
C LEU A 104 1.90 1.12 -2.41
N LEU A 105 1.84 0.02 -3.17
CA LEU A 105 1.93 0.02 -4.64
C LEU A 105 0.83 0.85 -5.31
N GLU A 106 -0.35 0.88 -4.70
CA GLU A 106 -1.50 1.61 -5.22
C GLU A 106 -1.47 3.11 -4.88
N CYS A 107 -0.67 3.48 -3.88
CA CYS A 107 -0.53 4.86 -3.44
C CYS A 107 0.08 5.76 -4.54
N PRO A 108 -0.17 7.08 -4.48
CA PRO A 108 0.50 8.04 -5.36
C PRO A 108 2.02 7.99 -5.22
N GLU A 109 2.72 8.38 -6.29
CA GLU A 109 4.18 8.28 -6.37
C GLU A 109 4.91 9.12 -5.31
N SER A 110 4.31 10.23 -4.87
CA SER A 110 4.84 11.05 -3.77
C SER A 110 4.97 10.27 -2.46
N PHE A 111 3.98 9.45 -2.11
CA PHE A 111 4.03 8.62 -0.91
C PHE A 111 5.06 7.48 -1.04
N LYS A 112 5.13 6.87 -2.23
CA LYS A 112 6.12 5.82 -2.53
C LYS A 112 7.54 6.36 -2.47
N SER A 113 7.80 7.50 -3.09
CA SER A 113 9.09 8.19 -3.06
C SER A 113 9.53 8.51 -1.64
N ASP A 114 8.59 8.88 -0.77
CA ASP A 114 8.87 9.26 0.61
C ASP A 114 9.13 8.05 1.52
N LEU A 115 8.57 6.87 1.19
CA LEU A 115 8.73 5.65 1.98
C LEU A 115 9.79 4.67 1.46
N CYS A 116 9.98 4.55 0.15
CA CYS A 116 10.91 3.58 -0.45
C CYS A 116 12.31 3.61 0.19
N PRO A 117 12.92 4.78 0.48
CA PRO A 117 14.24 4.84 1.13
C PRO A 117 14.28 4.23 2.55
N TYR A 118 13.12 4.06 3.19
CA TYR A 118 12.98 3.62 4.58
C TYR A 118 12.34 2.24 4.72
N LEU A 119 11.99 1.57 3.61
CA LEU A 119 11.38 0.24 3.68
C LEU A 119 12.33 -0.80 4.29
N GLN A 120 13.64 -0.67 4.09
CA GLN A 120 14.60 -1.57 4.74
C GLN A 120 14.59 -1.41 6.26
N ARG A 121 14.52 -0.17 6.76
CA ARG A 121 14.38 0.12 8.18
C ARG A 121 13.08 -0.46 8.75
N PHE A 122 12.00 -0.46 7.97
CA PHE A 122 10.74 -1.09 8.35
C PHE A 122 10.91 -2.62 8.53
N VAL A 123 11.61 -3.28 7.60
CA VAL A 123 11.92 -4.71 7.70
C VAL A 123 12.81 -5.02 8.92
N GLU A 124 13.83 -4.21 9.18
CA GLU A 124 14.72 -4.36 10.34
C GLU A 124 13.95 -4.24 11.67
N ASN A 125 13.06 -3.25 11.78
CA ASN A 125 12.21 -3.09 12.96
C ASN A 125 11.30 -4.29 13.16
N MET A 126 10.67 -4.79 12.08
CA MET A 126 9.85 -5.99 12.14
C MET A 126 10.65 -7.21 12.59
N ALA A 127 11.83 -7.43 12.03
CA ALA A 127 12.70 -8.55 12.40
C ALA A 127 13.13 -8.47 13.87
N ARG A 128 13.40 -7.26 14.38
CA ARG A 128 13.70 -7.04 15.80
C ARG A 128 12.53 -7.40 16.71
N GLU A 129 11.31 -7.00 16.35
CA GLU A 129 10.11 -7.33 17.12
C GLU A 129 9.86 -8.84 17.15
N VAL A 130 9.98 -9.53 16.01
CA VAL A 130 9.85 -10.99 15.94
C VAL A 130 10.88 -11.69 16.85
N ASN A 131 12.14 -11.24 16.83
CA ASN A 131 13.18 -11.78 17.69
C ASN A 131 12.94 -11.53 19.19
N ASN A 132 12.29 -10.42 19.55
CA ASN A 132 11.95 -10.13 20.93
C ASN A 132 10.80 -11.00 21.45
N LEU A 133 9.86 -11.37 20.58
CA LEU A 133 8.73 -12.25 20.92
C LEU A 133 9.12 -13.73 21.09
N GLN A 134 10.27 -14.13 20.55
CA GLN A 134 10.78 -15.50 20.65
C GLN A 134 11.67 -15.75 21.90
N LYS A 135 11.88 -14.72 22.73
CA LYS A 135 12.62 -14.82 24.01
C LYS A 135 11.66 -15.01 25.18
#